data_AF-A0A7X6WXA4-F1
#
_entry.id   AF-A0A7X6WXA4-F1
#
_cell.length_a   1.000
_cell.length_b   1.000
_cell.length_c   1.000
_cell.angle_alpha   90.00
_cell.angle_beta   90.00
_cell.angle_gamma   90.00
#
_symmetry.space_group_name_H-M   'P 1'
#
loop_
_entity.id
_entity.type
_entity.pdbx_description
1 polymer ?
#
loop_
_entity_poly.entity_id
_entity_poly.type
_entity_poly.pdbx_seq_one_letter_code
_entity_poly.pdbx_strand_id
1 'polypeptide(L)' 'QGWRMHYLRLPEPLPAEPEELAKLINTSMESLIQRFPEQYLWSYNRYKIPSDAPPLPDSFT' A
#
# COMPACT_ATOMS: atom_id res chain seq x y z
N GLN A 1 -28.19 -5.70 -10.23
CA GLN A 1 -27.14 -4.84 -9.65
C GLN A 1 -25.79 -5.54 -9.86
N GLY A 2 -24.70 -4.79 -10.02
CA GLY A 2 -23.39 -5.34 -10.40
C GLY A 2 -22.22 -4.47 -9.93
N TRP A 3 -21.02 -4.74 -10.44
CA TRP A 3 -19.78 -4.07 -10.03
C TRP A 3 -19.27 -3.09 -11.09
N ARG A 4 -18.54 -2.06 -10.66
CA ARG A 4 -17.81 -1.15 -11.55
C ARG A 4 -16.31 -1.31 -11.34
N MET A 5 -15.59 -1.58 -12.41
CA MET A 5 -14.14 -1.68 -12.37
C MET A 5 -13.49 -0.32 -12.65
N HIS A 6 -12.48 0.03 -11.86
CA HIS A 6 -11.68 1.23 -12.03
C HIS A 6 -10.22 0.84 -12.26
N TYR A 7 -9.61 1.38 -13.32
CA TYR A 7 -8.20 1.19 -13.62
C TYR A 7 -7.47 2.52 -13.43
N LEU A 8 -6.28 2.46 -12.82
CA LEU A 8 -5.41 3.60 -12.61
C LEU A 8 -4.04 3.26 -13.18
N ARG A 9 -3.44 4.20 -13.90
CA ARG A 9 -2.07 4.09 -14.38
C ARG A 9 -1.14 4.55 -13.26
N LEU A 10 -0.10 3.77 -12.98
CA LEU A 10 0.97 4.22 -12.08
C LEU A 10 1.74 5.38 -12.75
N PRO A 11 2.20 6.38 -11.98
CA PRO A 11 3.07 7.42 -12.49
C PRO A 11 4.33 6.84 -13.16
N GLU A 12 4.70 7.41 -14.31
CA GLU A 12 5.92 7.04 -15.05
C GLU A 12 7.01 8.11 -14.88
N PRO A 13 8.30 7.73 -14.94
CA PRO A 13 8.81 6.38 -15.18
C PRO A 13 8.68 5.47 -13.95
N LEU A 14 8.56 4.16 -14.19
CA LEU A 14 8.60 3.18 -13.10
C LEU A 14 10.03 3.09 -12.55
N PRO A 15 10.23 3.19 -11.22
CA PRO A 15 11.56 3.01 -10.62
C PRO A 15 12.13 1.62 -10.93
N ALA A 16 13.43 1.55 -11.19
CA ALA A 16 14.14 0.28 -11.38
C ALA A 16 14.42 -0.43 -10.05
N GLU A 17 14.65 0.35 -8.98
CA GLU A 17 14.90 -0.19 -7.64
C GLU A 17 13.62 -0.78 -7.03
N PRO A 18 13.64 -2.04 -6.57
CA PRO A 18 12.45 -2.70 -6.03
C PRO A 18 11.80 -1.96 -4.86
N GLU A 19 12.61 -1.37 -3.98
CA GLU A 19 12.11 -0.62 -2.83
C GLU A 19 11.34 0.63 -3.25
N GLU A 20 11.87 1.37 -4.23
CA GLU A 20 11.24 2.59 -4.76
C GLU A 20 9.97 2.26 -5.55
N LEU A 21 9.96 1.16 -6.31
CA LEU A 21 8.75 0.68 -6.97
C LEU A 21 7.68 0.26 -5.96
N ALA A 22 8.07 -0.41 -4.87
CA ALA A 22 7.15 -0.76 -3.80
C ALA A 22 6.56 0.47 -3.11
N LYS A 23 7.37 1.51 -2.85
CA LYS A 23 6.90 2.81 -2.33
C LYS A 23 5.88 3.44 -3.27
N LEU A 24 6.16 3.49 -4.57
CA LEU A 24 5.24 4.03 -5.59
C LEU A 24 3.89 3.30 -5.59
N ILE A 25 3.91 1.97 -5.51
CA ILE A 25 2.70 1.14 -5.45
C ILE A 25 1.92 1.43 -4.15
N ASN A 26 2.59 1.50 -3.00
CA ASN A 26 1.94 1.78 -1.72
C ASN A 26 1.24 3.16 -1.73
N THR A 27 1.91 4.22 -2.19
CA THR A 27 1.30 5.55 -2.30
C THR A 27 0.13 5.59 -3.30
N SER A 28 0.24 4.85 -4.40
CA SER A 28 -0.85 4.73 -5.38
C SER A 28 -2.06 3.99 -4.80
N MET A 29 -1.82 2.95 -4.01
CA MET A 29 -2.85 2.21 -3.27
C MET A 29 -3.52 3.08 -2.21
N GLU A 30 -2.76 3.87 -1.44
CA GLU A 30 -3.30 4.82 -0.46
C GLU A 30 -4.26 5.83 -1.14
N SER A 31 -3.87 6.35 -2.30
CA SER A 31 -4.70 7.27 -3.08
C SER A 31 -6.02 6.61 -3.54
N LEU A 32 -6.01 5.32 -3.88
CA LEU A 32 -7.21 4.57 -4.22
C LEU A 32 -8.10 4.30 -2.99
N ILE A 33 -7.50 3.90 -1.87
CA ILE A 33 -8.20 3.64 -0.61
C ILE A 33 -8.91 4.91 -0.13
N GLN A 34 -8.27 6.07 -0.22
CA GLN A 34 -8.89 7.36 0.16
C GLN A 34 -10.16 7.68 -0.64
N ARG A 35 -10.28 7.20 -1.89
CA ARG A 35 -11.47 7.42 -2.72
C ARG A 35 -12.63 6.51 -2.36
N PHE A 36 -12.35 5.30 -1.89
CA PHE A 36 -13.36 4.27 -1.58
C PHE A 36 -13.02 3.53 -0.27
N PRO A 37 -12.94 4.25 0.86
CA PRO A 37 -12.42 3.66 2.11
C PRO A 37 -13.26 2.50 2.62
N GLU A 38 -14.57 2.54 2.40
CA GLU A 38 -15.52 1.47 2.79
C GLU A 38 -15.35 0.18 1.98
N GLN A 39 -14.64 0.23 0.85
CA GLN A 39 -14.41 -0.93 -0.03
C GLN A 39 -13.06 -1.59 0.20
N TYR A 40 -12.22 -1.06 1.10
CA TYR A 40 -10.93 -1.67 1.44
C TYR A 40 -11.06 -2.73 2.54
N LEU A 41 -10.29 -3.81 2.44
CA LEU A 41 -10.30 -4.91 3.41
C LEU A 41 -9.50 -4.56 4.68
N TRP A 42 -10.12 -3.82 5.60
CA TRP A 42 -9.49 -3.37 6.85
C TRP A 42 -9.17 -4.47 7.86
N SER A 43 -9.83 -5.63 7.76
CA SER A 43 -9.59 -6.76 8.68
C SER A 43 -8.21 -7.40 8.50
N TYR A 44 -7.53 -7.12 7.39
CA TYR A 44 -6.15 -7.54 7.19
C TYR A 44 -5.20 -6.70 8.04
N ASN A 45 -4.58 -7.32 9.04
CA ASN A 45 -3.64 -6.64 9.94
C ASN A 45 -2.29 -6.37 9.26
N ARG A 46 -2.27 -5.39 8.33
CA ARG A 46 -1.14 -5.03 7.47
C ARG A 46 0.11 -4.57 8.24
N TYR A 47 -0.10 -4.00 9.43
CA TYR A 47 0.95 -3.45 10.29
C TYR A 47 1.29 -4.37 11.47
N LYS A 48 0.83 -5.63 11.41
CA LYS A 48 1.26 -6.63 12.39
C LYS A 48 2.78 -6.77 12.33
N ILE A 49 3.42 -6.61 13.48
CA ILE A 49 4.84 -6.91 13.67
C ILE A 49 4.90 -8.33 14.28
N PRO A 50 5.38 -9.34 13.54
CA PRO A 50 5.60 -10.68 14.09
C PRO A 50 6.56 -10.65 15.30
N SER A 51 6.42 -11.61 16.21
CA SER A 51 7.28 -11.72 17.39
C SER A 51 8.76 -11.98 17.07
N ASP A 52 9.02 -12.54 15.90
CA ASP A 52 10.35 -12.85 15.34
C ASP A 52 10.84 -11.77 14.35
N ALA A 53 10.11 -10.66 14.22
CA ALA A 53 10.54 -9.56 13.38
C ALA A 53 11.81 -8.90 13.96
N PRO A 54 12.72 -8.40 13.10
CA PRO A 54 13.81 -7.53 13.54
C PRO A 54 13.29 -6.33 14.33
N PRO A 55 14.08 -5.78 15.28
CA PRO A 55 13.71 -4.55 15.98
C PRO A 55 13.48 -3.41 14.99
N LEU A 56 12.52 -2.54 15.30
CA LEU A 56 12.28 -1.34 14.51
C LEU A 56 13.54 -0.44 14.56
N PRO A 57 13.87 0.29 13.47
CA PRO A 57 14.95 1.27 13.50
C PRO A 57 14.66 2.36 14.53
N ASP A 58 15.69 2.85 15.23
CA ASP A 58 15.56 3.85 16.31
C ASP A 58 14.80 5.11 15.90
N SER A 59 14.80 5.46 14.61
CA SER A 59 14.06 6.59 14.03
C SER A 59 12.54 6.46 14.08
N PHE A 60 12.00 5.30 14.45
CA PHE A 60 10.57 5.00 14.50
C PHE A 60 10.04 4.79 15.93
N THR A 61 10.85 5.10 16.95
CA THR A 61 10.49 5.06 18.38
C THR A 61 10.01 6.41 18.92
#